data_AF-A0A1S3ZW35-F1
#
_entry.id   AF-A0A1S3ZW35-F1
#
_cell.length_a   1.000
_cell.length_b   1.000
_cell.length_c   1.000
_cell.angle_alpha   90.00
_cell.angle_beta   90.00
_cell.angle_gamma   90.00
#
_symmetry.space_group_name_H-M   'P 1'
#
loop_
_entity.id
_entity.type
_entity.pdbx_description
1 polymer ?
#
loop_
_entity_poly.entity_id
_entity_poly.type
_entity_poly.pdbx_seq_one_letter_code
_entity_poly.pdbx_strand_id
1 'polypeptide(L)'
;MGRLRGSGPEQAWSFFVHLEEDAKLVIILVYVDDLLITGNDADMIQEAKTILHKKFRIKDLGLLKYFLGIEVSRSGKGILIYQRKYTVELIVKVGLAGSKPAITPMEQNKKLTTVEYGTHCNLKDDPALTDVKGYQKLIGKLLYLTLTRPDIAYTVQTLSQFMQDPKKSHLEATHRLVRYLKN
;
A
#
# COMPACT_ATOMS: atom_id res chain seq x y z
N MET A 1 0.08 19.10 11.57
CA MET A 1 -0.12 18.16 10.44
C MET A 1 -1.62 17.99 10.19
N GLY A 2 -2.19 18.58 9.13
CA GLY A 2 -3.64 18.58 8.79
C GLY A 2 -3.97 17.67 7.60
N ARG A 3 -5.17 17.05 7.52
CA ARG A 3 -5.69 16.43 6.26
C ARG A 3 -6.93 17.17 5.75
N LEU A 4 -7.16 17.12 4.45
CA LEU A 4 -8.01 18.04 3.71
C LEU A 4 -8.49 17.27 2.43
N ARG A 5 -9.81 17.18 2.12
CA ARG A 5 -10.39 16.39 0.98
C ARG A 5 -11.12 17.22 -0.10
N GLY A 6 -10.82 17.03 -1.39
CA GLY A 6 -11.54 17.58 -2.58
C GLY A 6 -12.16 16.49 -3.49
N SER A 7 -12.79 16.83 -4.61
CA SER A 7 -13.35 15.89 -5.61
C SER A 7 -13.16 16.42 -7.04
N GLY A 8 -12.35 15.75 -7.87
CA GLY A 8 -12.07 16.11 -9.28
C GLY A 8 -11.38 14.97 -10.07
N PRO A 9 -11.35 15.04 -11.42
CA PRO A 9 -11.05 13.89 -12.30
C PRO A 9 -9.58 13.43 -12.25
N GLU A 10 -9.40 12.12 -12.40
CA GLU A 10 -8.15 11.36 -12.25
C GLU A 10 -7.01 11.80 -13.20
N GLN A 11 -6.03 12.53 -12.67
CA GLN A 11 -4.64 12.54 -13.14
C GLN A 11 -3.73 12.55 -11.91
N ALA A 12 -2.82 11.58 -11.80
CA ALA A 12 -1.95 11.43 -10.63
C ALA A 12 -0.80 12.48 -10.65
N TRP A 13 -1.10 13.68 -10.18
CA TRP A 13 -0.12 14.72 -9.90
C TRP A 13 0.23 14.69 -8.40
N SER A 14 1.49 14.42 -8.04
CA SER A 14 2.03 14.80 -6.74
C SER A 14 2.66 16.18 -6.85
N PHE A 15 1.98 17.21 -6.34
CA PHE A 15 2.49 18.58 -6.32
C PHE A 15 3.16 18.82 -4.97
N PHE A 16 4.43 19.24 -5.00
CA PHE A 16 5.22 19.63 -3.84
C PHE A 16 5.42 21.13 -3.87
N VAL A 17 5.00 21.83 -2.82
CA VAL A 17 5.32 23.25 -2.64
C VAL A 17 6.30 23.36 -1.49
N HIS A 18 7.46 23.95 -1.79
CA HIS A 18 8.47 24.38 -0.83
C HIS A 18 8.33 25.89 -0.69
N LEU A 19 7.98 26.36 0.51
CA LEU A 19 8.04 27.78 0.86
C LEU A 19 9.12 27.92 1.92
N GLU A 20 10.12 28.74 1.62
CA GLU A 20 11.22 29.06 2.51
C GLU A 20 11.36 30.58 2.63
N GLU A 21 11.09 31.08 3.83
CA GLU A 21 11.36 32.45 4.25
C GLU A 21 12.01 32.36 5.64
N ASP A 22 13.19 32.95 5.83
CA ASP A 22 13.89 33.00 7.12
C ASP A 22 13.99 31.65 7.88
N ALA A 23 14.39 30.58 7.18
CA ALA A 23 14.52 29.21 7.72
C ALA A 23 13.20 28.54 8.18
N LYS A 24 12.05 29.15 7.85
CA LYS A 24 10.74 28.52 8.02
C LYS A 24 10.40 27.71 6.78
N LEU A 25 9.89 26.51 6.99
CA LEU A 25 9.62 25.49 5.98
C LEU A 25 8.16 25.06 6.08
N VAL A 26 7.44 25.11 4.96
CA VAL A 26 6.16 24.43 4.78
C VAL A 26 6.24 23.50 3.58
N ILE A 27 5.83 22.25 3.80
CA ILE A 27 5.72 21.20 2.79
C ILE A 27 4.24 20.86 2.64
N ILE A 28 3.74 21.00 1.43
CA ILE A 28 2.39 20.58 1.03
C ILE A 28 2.54 19.40 0.07
N LEU A 29 1.98 18.25 0.44
CA LEU A 29 1.88 17.06 -0.40
C LEU A 29 0.42 16.88 -0.84
N VAL A 30 0.20 16.90 -2.15
CA VAL A 30 -1.11 16.71 -2.75
C VAL A 30 -1.16 15.37 -3.47
N TYR A 31 -2.20 14.57 -3.22
CA TYR A 31 -2.49 13.34 -3.95
C TYR A 31 -3.99 13.25 -4.23
N VAL A 32 -4.39 13.51 -5.48
CA VAL A 32 -5.80 13.50 -5.91
C VAL A 32 -6.66 14.32 -4.93
N ASP A 33 -7.53 13.65 -4.18
CA ASP A 33 -8.42 14.29 -3.22
C ASP A 33 -7.72 14.60 -1.89
N ASP A 34 -6.61 13.95 -1.55
CA ASP A 34 -5.95 14.02 -0.24
C ASP A 34 -4.80 15.04 -0.22
N LEU A 35 -4.82 15.93 0.76
CA LEU A 35 -3.77 16.92 0.97
C LEU A 35 -3.17 16.78 2.38
N LEU A 36 -1.84 16.84 2.45
CA LEU A 36 -1.06 16.77 3.67
C LEU A 36 -0.18 18.02 3.79
N ILE A 37 -0.28 18.72 4.92
CA ILE A 37 0.54 19.90 5.22
C ILE A 37 1.39 19.63 6.46
N THR A 38 2.70 19.88 6.34
CA THR A 38 3.68 19.78 7.42
C THR A 38 4.72 20.90 7.29
N GLY A 39 5.52 21.14 8.33
CA GLY A 39 6.49 22.22 8.38
C GLY A 39 7.09 22.38 9.76
N ASN A 40 8.08 23.26 9.90
CA ASN A 40 8.71 23.59 11.19
C ASN A 40 8.12 24.86 11.85
N ASP A 41 7.29 25.63 11.15
CA ASP A 41 6.63 26.84 11.65
C ASP A 41 5.11 26.68 11.64
N ALA A 42 4.47 26.84 12.81
CA ALA A 42 3.04 26.60 12.96
C ALA A 42 2.17 27.70 12.31
N ASP A 43 2.66 28.94 12.29
CA ASP A 43 1.93 30.09 11.75
C ASP A 43 1.86 30.01 10.23
N MET A 44 2.98 29.70 9.56
CA MET A 44 3.00 29.47 8.11
C MET A 44 2.15 28.27 7.69
N ILE A 45 2.12 27.19 8.48
CA ILE A 45 1.21 26.06 8.23
C ILE A 45 -0.25 26.54 8.29
N GLN A 46 -0.59 27.38 9.27
CA GLN A 46 -1.94 27.88 9.45
C GLN A 46 -2.35 28.87 8.34
N GLU A 47 -1.42 29.70 7.89
CA GLU A 47 -1.60 30.57 6.74
C GLU A 47 -1.83 29.75 5.46
N ALA A 48 -0.98 28.77 5.18
CA ALA A 48 -1.13 27.87 4.03
C ALA A 48 -2.47 27.14 4.03
N LYS A 49 -2.92 26.65 5.19
CA LYS A 49 -4.26 26.08 5.36
C LYS A 49 -5.37 27.06 5.00
N THR A 50 -5.25 28.31 5.44
CA THR A 50 -6.25 29.36 5.21
C THR A 50 -6.35 29.70 3.73
N ILE A 51 -5.21 29.85 3.05
CA ILE A 51 -5.13 30.08 1.60
C ILE A 51 -5.80 28.93 0.84
N LEU A 52 -5.47 27.69 1.20
CA LEU A 52 -6.03 26.50 0.57
C LEU A 52 -7.53 26.38 0.80
N HIS A 53 -8.01 26.63 2.02
CA HIS A 53 -9.43 26.60 2.35
C HIS A 53 -10.26 27.66 1.60
N LYS A 54 -9.66 28.84 1.34
CA LYS A 54 -10.31 29.91 0.59
C LYS A 54 -10.39 29.60 -0.90
N LYS A 55 -9.34 29.03 -1.49
CA LYS A 55 -9.27 28.72 -2.94
C LYS A 55 -9.98 27.42 -3.30
N PHE A 56 -9.90 26.43 -2.42
CA PHE A 56 -10.40 25.10 -2.64
C PHE A 56 -11.31 24.74 -1.46
N ARG A 57 -12.50 24.17 -1.72
CA ARG A 57 -13.45 23.75 -0.67
C ARG A 57 -12.93 22.53 0.10
N ILE A 58 -11.91 22.72 0.91
CA ILE A 58 -11.17 21.63 1.54
C ILE A 58 -11.41 21.67 3.06
N LYS A 59 -11.72 20.53 3.70
CA LYS A 59 -12.05 20.44 5.14
C LYS A 59 -10.88 20.03 6.04
N ASP A 60 -10.44 20.85 7.00
CA ASP A 60 -9.33 20.48 7.89
C ASP A 60 -9.77 19.37 8.85
N LEU A 61 -9.08 18.23 8.78
CA LEU A 61 -9.30 17.05 9.60
C LEU A 61 -8.40 17.03 10.85
N GLY A 62 -7.62 18.10 11.07
CA GLY A 62 -6.70 18.22 12.18
C GLY A 62 -5.53 17.24 12.06
N LEU A 63 -4.95 16.85 13.19
CA LEU A 63 -3.77 15.97 13.25
C LEU A 63 -3.88 14.78 12.29
N LEU A 64 -2.84 14.55 11.47
CA LEU A 64 -2.80 13.44 10.53
C LEU A 64 -3.06 12.11 11.25
N LYS A 65 -4.23 11.53 10.99
CA LYS A 65 -4.62 10.19 11.45
C LYS A 65 -4.66 9.17 10.32
N TYR A 66 -4.95 9.63 9.09
CA TYR A 66 -5.09 8.78 7.91
C TYR A 66 -4.62 9.53 6.66
N PHE A 67 -3.80 8.94 5.80
CA PHE A 67 -3.44 9.50 4.48
C PHE A 67 -3.16 8.35 3.50
N LEU A 68 -3.77 8.35 2.32
CA LEU A 68 -3.66 7.25 1.34
C LEU A 68 -4.05 5.85 1.84
N GLY A 69 -4.84 5.77 2.92
CA GLY A 69 -5.15 4.48 3.56
C GLY A 69 -4.06 3.97 4.51
N ILE A 70 -3.01 4.77 4.74
CA ILE A 70 -2.07 4.60 5.85
C ILE A 70 -2.66 5.27 7.09
N GLU A 71 -2.66 4.54 8.19
CA GLU A 71 -3.11 4.98 9.51
C GLU A 71 -1.91 5.44 10.33
N VAL A 72 -2.06 6.56 11.03
CA VAL A 72 -1.00 7.18 11.84
C VAL A 72 -1.55 7.42 13.24
N SER A 73 -0.87 6.88 14.24
CA SER A 73 -1.15 7.13 15.65
C SER A 73 0.08 7.71 16.33
N ARG A 74 -0.15 8.64 17.27
CA ARG A 74 0.91 9.33 18.01
C ARG A 74 0.71 9.05 19.49
N SER A 75 1.81 8.77 20.18
CA SER A 75 1.86 8.60 21.63
C SER A 75 3.10 9.29 22.19
N GLY A 76 3.21 9.42 23.51
CA GLY A 76 4.44 9.92 24.14
C GLY A 76 5.70 9.12 23.82
N LYS A 77 5.56 7.88 23.32
CA LYS A 77 6.67 7.00 22.91
C LYS A 77 7.10 7.21 21.46
N GLY A 78 6.31 7.91 20.64
CA GLY A 78 6.58 8.12 19.22
C GLY A 78 5.35 7.95 18.32
N ILE A 79 5.62 7.73 17.03
CA ILE A 79 4.63 7.63 15.97
C ILE A 79 4.57 6.19 15.47
N LEU A 80 3.37 5.63 15.40
CA LEU A 80 3.10 4.31 14.83
C LEU A 80 2.32 4.48 13.52
N ILE A 81 2.84 3.84 12.47
CA ILE A 81 2.28 3.83 11.11
C ILE A 81 1.83 2.41 10.79
N TYR A 82 0.59 2.23 10.35
CA TYR A 82 0.02 0.90 10.07
C TYR A 82 -1.11 0.97 9.03
N GLN A 83 -1.56 -0.19 8.52
CA GLN A 83 -2.59 -0.28 7.46
C GLN A 83 -3.63 -1.37 7.77
N ARG A 84 -4.10 -1.47 9.02
CA ARG A 84 -4.93 -2.58 9.49
C ARG A 84 -6.24 -2.70 8.72
N LYS A 85 -6.94 -1.57 8.50
CA LYS A 85 -8.18 -1.57 7.73
C LYS A 85 -7.97 -2.11 6.31
N TYR A 86 -6.90 -1.66 5.65
CA TYR A 86 -6.54 -2.13 4.31
C TYR A 86 -6.26 -3.64 4.29
N THR A 87 -5.49 -4.15 5.25
CA THR A 87 -5.18 -5.59 5.36
C THR A 87 -6.45 -6.42 5.51
N VAL A 88 -7.37 -6.02 6.38
CA VAL A 88 -8.64 -6.74 6.58
C VAL A 88 -9.50 -6.71 5.32
N GLU A 89 -9.65 -5.55 4.67
CA GLU A 89 -10.39 -5.45 3.41
C GLU A 89 -9.77 -6.29 2.29
N LEU A 90 -8.43 -6.36 2.23
CA LEU A 90 -7.72 -7.21 1.27
C LEU A 90 -8.07 -8.69 1.50
N ILE A 91 -8.00 -9.17 2.73
CA ILE A 91 -8.30 -10.57 3.10
C ILE A 91 -9.76 -10.91 2.75
N VAL A 92 -10.70 -10.00 3.02
CA VAL A 92 -12.12 -10.18 2.67
C VAL A 92 -12.31 -10.21 1.15
N LYS A 93 -11.70 -9.28 0.41
CA LYS A 93 -11.81 -9.22 -1.06
C LYS A 93 -11.24 -10.45 -1.77
N VAL A 94 -10.25 -11.13 -1.18
CA VAL A 94 -9.68 -12.38 -1.71
C VAL A 94 -10.49 -13.61 -1.26
N GLY A 95 -11.48 -13.45 -0.36
CA GLY A 95 -12.31 -14.55 0.13
C GLY A 95 -11.65 -15.41 1.21
N LEU A 96 -10.58 -14.94 1.85
CA LEU A 96 -9.80 -15.72 2.81
C LEU A 96 -10.08 -15.36 4.28
N ALA A 97 -11.13 -14.57 4.54
CA ALA A 97 -11.52 -14.18 5.89
C ALA A 97 -11.75 -15.39 6.82
N GLY A 98 -12.41 -16.46 6.33
CA GLY A 98 -12.65 -17.70 7.07
C GLY A 98 -11.49 -18.70 7.11
N SER A 99 -10.39 -18.44 6.40
CA SER A 99 -9.26 -19.39 6.31
C SER A 99 -8.40 -19.40 7.58
N LYS A 100 -7.76 -20.52 7.92
CA LYS A 100 -6.79 -20.58 9.03
C LYS A 100 -5.56 -19.70 8.73
N PRO A 101 -5.05 -18.91 9.69
CA PRO A 101 -3.82 -18.14 9.51
C PRO A 101 -2.63 -19.05 9.20
N ALA A 102 -1.72 -18.56 8.35
CA ALA A 102 -0.45 -19.23 8.09
C ALA A 102 0.62 -18.67 9.02
N ILE A 103 1.49 -19.52 9.58
CA ILE A 103 2.54 -19.07 10.50
C ILE A 103 3.70 -18.40 9.74
N THR A 104 3.94 -18.80 8.49
CA THR A 104 5.02 -18.29 7.66
C THR A 104 4.48 -17.67 6.36
N PRO A 105 5.10 -16.58 5.86
CA PRO A 105 4.67 -15.91 4.63
C PRO A 105 4.87 -16.79 3.39
N MET A 106 5.88 -17.67 3.41
CA MET A 106 6.21 -18.60 2.33
C MET A 106 6.55 -19.99 2.88
N GLU A 107 6.40 -21.03 2.06
CA GLU A 107 6.84 -22.38 2.39
C GLU A 107 8.34 -22.52 2.23
N GLN A 108 9.00 -23.15 3.21
CA GLN A 108 10.41 -23.50 3.09
C GLN A 108 10.56 -24.61 2.04
N ASN A 109 11.56 -24.47 1.17
CA ASN A 109 11.92 -25.44 0.12
C ASN A 109 10.90 -25.62 -1.02
N LYS A 110 9.83 -24.81 -1.10
CA LYS A 110 8.94 -24.82 -2.27
C LYS A 110 9.63 -24.11 -3.44
N LYS A 111 10.01 -24.87 -4.45
CA LYS A 111 10.57 -24.33 -5.70
C LYS A 111 9.43 -23.83 -6.58
N LEU A 112 9.27 -22.51 -6.66
CA LEU A 112 8.43 -21.88 -7.68
C LEU A 112 9.25 -21.80 -8.97
N THR A 113 8.70 -22.32 -10.06
CA THR A 113 9.39 -22.42 -11.36
C THR A 113 8.67 -21.61 -12.41
N THR A 114 9.35 -21.21 -13.48
CA THR A 114 8.68 -20.57 -14.63
C THR A 114 7.90 -21.60 -15.45
N VAL A 115 6.97 -21.14 -16.29
CA VAL A 115 6.27 -22.02 -17.24
C VAL A 115 7.27 -22.63 -18.23
N GLU A 116 8.21 -21.83 -18.74
CA GLU A 116 9.29 -22.29 -19.63
C GLU A 116 10.09 -23.46 -19.04
N TYR A 117 10.48 -23.35 -17.77
CA TYR A 117 11.17 -24.43 -17.06
C TYR A 117 10.31 -25.69 -16.94
N GLY A 118 9.01 -25.53 -16.65
CA GLY A 118 8.07 -26.65 -16.59
C GLY A 118 7.93 -27.38 -17.92
N THR A 119 7.81 -26.63 -19.02
CA THR A 119 7.77 -27.18 -20.39
C THR A 119 9.06 -27.91 -20.73
N HIS A 120 10.22 -27.33 -20.42
CA HIS A 120 11.52 -27.95 -20.68
C HIS A 120 11.72 -29.26 -19.89
N CYS A 121 11.22 -29.32 -18.65
CA CYS A 121 11.33 -30.48 -17.77
C CYS A 121 10.14 -31.45 -17.86
N ASN A 122 9.20 -31.26 -18.79
CA ASN A 122 7.96 -32.04 -18.93
C ASN A 122 7.11 -32.15 -17.63
N LEU A 123 7.14 -31.12 -16.80
CA LEU A 123 6.35 -31.04 -15.57
C LEU A 123 4.91 -30.61 -15.92
N LYS A 124 3.94 -31.52 -15.71
CA LYS A 124 2.52 -31.27 -16.03
C LYS A 124 1.65 -30.91 -14.83
N ASP A 125 2.22 -30.93 -13.62
CA ASP A 125 1.45 -30.85 -12.37
C ASP A 125 1.08 -29.42 -11.94
N ASP A 126 1.57 -28.39 -12.65
CA ASP A 126 1.37 -26.98 -12.31
C ASP A 126 1.00 -26.13 -13.54
N PRO A 127 -0.29 -26.05 -13.89
CA PRO A 127 -0.74 -25.36 -15.09
C PRO A 127 -0.60 -23.84 -14.96
N ALA A 128 -0.46 -23.19 -16.12
CA ALA A 128 -0.56 -21.73 -16.24
C ALA A 128 -1.91 -21.22 -15.72
N LEU A 129 -1.89 -20.06 -15.09
CA LEU A 129 -3.07 -19.45 -14.49
C LEU A 129 -3.85 -18.68 -15.57
N THR A 130 -5.15 -18.97 -15.67
CA THR A 130 -6.03 -18.30 -16.64
C THR A 130 -6.23 -16.82 -16.33
N ASP A 131 -6.38 -16.46 -15.04
CA ASP A 131 -6.59 -15.07 -14.61
C ASP A 131 -5.29 -14.38 -14.20
N VAL A 132 -4.49 -14.01 -15.19
CA VAL A 132 -3.22 -13.27 -15.01
C VAL A 132 -3.47 -11.89 -14.38
N LYS A 133 -4.53 -11.19 -14.80
CA LYS A 133 -4.85 -9.84 -14.30
C LYS A 133 -5.24 -9.86 -12.82
N GLY A 134 -6.01 -10.87 -12.39
CA GLY A 134 -6.34 -11.08 -10.98
C GLY A 134 -5.09 -11.27 -10.12
N TYR A 135 -4.15 -12.09 -10.60
CA TYR A 135 -2.85 -12.27 -9.94
C TYR A 135 -2.06 -10.97 -9.85
N GLN A 136 -1.86 -10.25 -10.95
CA GLN A 136 -1.15 -8.97 -10.98
C GLN A 136 -1.79 -7.94 -10.02
N LYS A 137 -3.12 -7.84 -10.03
CA LYS A 137 -3.86 -6.95 -9.12
C LYS A 137 -3.66 -7.32 -7.65
N LEU A 138 -3.61 -8.61 -7.33
CA LEU A 138 -3.35 -9.08 -5.97
C LEU A 138 -1.91 -8.76 -5.54
N ILE A 139 -0.93 -9.03 -6.39
CA ILE A 139 0.47 -8.68 -6.13
C ILE A 139 0.64 -7.17 -5.94
N GLY A 140 0.02 -6.34 -6.78
CA GLY A 140 0.07 -4.88 -6.61
C GLY A 140 -0.47 -4.40 -5.27
N LYS A 141 -1.55 -5.03 -4.76
CA LYS A 141 -2.08 -4.73 -3.42
C LYS A 141 -1.13 -5.17 -2.31
N LEU A 142 -0.48 -6.32 -2.47
CA LEU A 142 0.50 -6.81 -1.49
C LEU A 142 1.79 -5.97 -1.50
N LEU A 143 2.21 -5.49 -2.67
CA LEU A 143 3.31 -4.55 -2.82
C LEU A 143 3.01 -3.24 -2.09
N TYR A 144 1.79 -2.73 -2.18
CA TYR A 144 1.39 -1.54 -1.42
C TYR A 144 1.48 -1.76 0.11
N LEU A 145 1.18 -2.98 0.57
CA LEU A 145 1.23 -3.33 1.99
C LEU A 145 2.66 -3.43 2.55
N THR A 146 3.67 -3.66 1.71
CA THR A 146 5.09 -3.73 2.17
C THR A 146 5.56 -2.42 2.77
N LEU A 147 4.92 -1.29 2.43
CA LEU A 147 5.18 0.03 3.02
C LEU A 147 5.06 0.05 4.55
N THR A 148 4.15 -0.75 5.12
CA THR A 148 3.96 -0.86 6.58
C THR A 148 4.25 -2.26 7.13
N ARG A 149 4.42 -3.26 6.26
CA ARG A 149 4.75 -4.65 6.59
C ARG A 149 6.02 -5.10 5.86
N PRO A 150 7.21 -4.64 6.28
CA PRO A 150 8.46 -5.03 5.62
C PRO A 150 8.76 -6.53 5.75
N ASP A 151 8.18 -7.21 6.74
CA ASP A 151 8.33 -8.64 6.98
C ASP A 151 7.84 -9.52 5.82
N ILE A 152 6.93 -9.01 4.98
CA ILE A 152 6.44 -9.73 3.80
C ILE A 152 7.17 -9.35 2.50
N ALA A 153 8.07 -8.36 2.53
CA ALA A 153 8.64 -7.76 1.32
C ALA A 153 9.38 -8.79 0.46
N TYR A 154 10.15 -9.67 1.08
CA TYR A 154 10.85 -10.74 0.37
C TYR A 154 9.88 -11.66 -0.40
N THR A 155 8.83 -12.15 0.26
CA THR A 155 7.85 -13.04 -0.38
C THR A 155 7.11 -12.34 -1.52
N VAL A 156 6.71 -11.07 -1.33
CA VAL A 156 6.07 -10.28 -2.38
C VAL A 156 7.01 -10.10 -3.58
N GLN A 157 8.29 -9.79 -3.34
CA GLN A 157 9.28 -9.63 -4.39
C GLN A 157 9.49 -10.91 -5.18
N THR A 158 9.57 -12.07 -4.52
CA THR A 158 9.68 -13.38 -5.20
C THR A 158 8.46 -13.66 -6.07
N LEU A 159 7.24 -13.47 -5.54
CA LEU A 159 6.00 -13.71 -6.28
C LEU A 159 5.82 -12.75 -7.47
N SER A 160 6.36 -11.54 -7.34
CA SER A 160 6.32 -10.51 -8.39
C SER A 160 7.06 -10.90 -9.66
N GLN A 161 8.05 -11.80 -9.58
CA GLN A 161 8.81 -12.29 -10.74
C GLN A 161 7.94 -13.04 -11.76
N PHE A 162 6.80 -13.58 -11.31
CA PHE A 162 5.92 -14.40 -12.14
C PHE A 162 4.66 -13.65 -12.63
N MET A 163 4.68 -12.30 -12.63
CA MET A 163 3.51 -11.51 -13.01
C MET A 163 3.10 -11.62 -14.48
N GLN A 164 4.02 -11.98 -15.38
CA GLN A 164 3.74 -12.09 -16.82
C GLN A 164 3.06 -13.41 -17.18
N ASP A 165 3.54 -14.50 -16.59
CA ASP A 165 3.04 -15.85 -16.83
C ASP A 165 2.92 -16.64 -15.52
N PRO A 166 1.92 -16.32 -14.67
CA PRO A 166 1.72 -16.96 -13.38
C PRO A 166 1.19 -18.39 -13.54
N LYS A 167 1.53 -19.25 -12.58
CA LYS A 167 1.01 -20.61 -12.45
C LYS A 167 0.11 -20.75 -11.24
N LYS A 168 -0.62 -21.87 -11.17
CA LYS A 168 -1.48 -22.19 -10.03
C LYS A 168 -0.70 -22.19 -8.70
N SER A 169 0.50 -22.77 -8.69
CA SER A 169 1.39 -22.76 -7.51
C SER A 169 1.77 -21.37 -7.03
N HIS A 170 1.91 -20.40 -7.94
CA HIS A 170 2.20 -19.00 -7.61
C HIS A 170 1.01 -18.38 -6.89
N LEU A 171 -0.20 -18.56 -7.41
CA LEU A 171 -1.42 -18.07 -6.77
C LEU A 171 -1.64 -18.71 -5.38
N GLU A 172 -1.40 -20.01 -5.24
CA GLU A 172 -1.49 -20.70 -3.94
C GLU A 172 -0.48 -20.14 -2.92
N ALA A 173 0.74 -19.84 -3.36
CA ALA A 173 1.73 -19.18 -2.52
C ALA A 173 1.31 -17.75 -2.14
N THR A 174 0.71 -16.99 -3.06
CA THR A 174 0.12 -15.68 -2.76
C THR A 174 -1.03 -15.79 -1.75
N HIS A 175 -1.91 -16.79 -1.87
CA HIS A 175 -2.97 -17.02 -0.89
C HIS A 175 -2.43 -17.43 0.48
N ARG A 176 -1.32 -18.17 0.54
CA ARG A 176 -0.62 -18.43 1.80
C ARG A 176 -0.13 -17.13 2.44
N LEU A 177 0.48 -16.24 1.65
CA LEU A 177 0.90 -14.93 2.15
C LEU A 177 -0.28 -14.11 2.68
N VAL A 178 -1.43 -14.10 1.97
CA VAL A 178 -2.65 -13.44 2.46
C VAL A 178 -3.15 -14.05 3.77
N ARG A 179 -3.03 -15.37 3.97
CA ARG A 179 -3.36 -16.03 5.24
C ARG A 179 -2.40 -15.65 6.37
N TYR A 180 -1.12 -15.41 6.06
CA TYR A 180 -0.13 -14.96 7.05
C TYR A 180 -0.43 -13.54 7.57
N LEU A 181 -1.01 -12.68 6.73
CA LEU A 181 -1.44 -11.32 7.13
C LEU A 181 -2.56 -11.29 8.18
N LYS A 182 -3.15 -12.45 8.52
CA LYS A 182 -4.12 -12.56 9.60
C LYS A 182 -3.49 -12.54 11.00
N ASN A 183 -2.17 -12.74 11.09
CA ASN A 183 -1.42 -12.67 12.33
C ASN A 183 -1.10 -11.22 12.72
#